data_AF-A0A2E3WZB5-F1
#
_entry.id   AF-A0A2E3WZB5-F1
#
_cell.length_a   1.000
_cell.length_b   1.000
_cell.length_c   1.000
_cell.angle_alpha   90.00
_cell.angle_beta   90.00
_cell.angle_gamma   90.00
#
_symmetry.space_group_name_H-M   'P 1'
#
loop_
_entity.id
_entity.type
_entity.pdbx_description
1 polymer ?
#
loop_
_entity_poly.entity_id
_entity_poly.type
_entity_poly.pdbx_seq_one_letter_code
_entity_poly.pdbx_strand_id
1 'polypeptide(L)'
;MYHAHVYFELFGIDEVDELRQNLLKHPLFEYVGEIKTFALGPHPCPNMETHFTDENLDAVRDYFNEVRKEIAILIHPVQEDELEAHTDKAEWIGGPITLRLEHLGNE
;
A
#
# COMPACT_ATOMS: atom_id res chain seq x y z
N MET A 1 6.37 -11.33 5.58
CA MET A 1 5.96 -9.93 5.82
C MET A 1 5.44 -9.39 4.50
N TYR A 2 4.41 -8.55 4.55
CA TYR A 2 3.85 -7.88 3.40
C TYR A 2 3.85 -6.37 3.60
N HIS A 3 3.96 -5.65 2.50
CA HIS A 3 3.65 -4.23 2.42
C HIS A 3 2.31 -4.03 1.73
N ALA A 4 1.55 -3.02 2.17
CA ALA A 4 0.46 -2.47 1.39
C ALA A 4 0.69 -0.98 1.13
N HIS A 5 0.64 -0.59 -0.14
CA HIS A 5 0.66 0.81 -0.57
C HIS A 5 -0.75 1.26 -0.88
N VAL A 6 -1.23 2.23 -0.09
CA VAL A 6 -2.57 2.80 -0.20
C VAL A 6 -2.50 4.09 -1.01
N TYR A 7 -3.07 4.10 -2.22
CA TYR A 7 -2.97 5.22 -3.16
C TYR A 7 -4.14 6.19 -3.06
N PHE A 8 -3.88 7.50 -3.01
CA PHE A 8 -4.90 8.50 -2.70
C PHE A 8 -4.89 9.71 -3.62
N GLU A 9 -4.58 9.52 -4.91
CA GLU A 9 -4.49 10.58 -5.92
C GLU A 9 -5.72 11.51 -5.99
N LEU A 10 -6.92 10.97 -5.75
CA LEU A 10 -8.18 11.72 -5.84
C LEU A 10 -8.69 12.26 -4.49
N PHE A 11 -7.95 12.06 -3.39
CA PHE A 11 -8.42 12.38 -2.04
C PHE A 11 -7.88 13.72 -1.53
N GLY A 12 -8.71 14.40 -0.72
CA GLY A 12 -8.28 15.55 0.06
C GLY A 12 -7.41 15.14 1.26
N ILE A 13 -6.53 16.05 1.69
CA ILE A 13 -5.55 15.78 2.77
C ILE A 13 -6.20 15.34 4.09
N ASP A 14 -7.38 15.87 4.42
CA ASP A 14 -8.11 15.51 5.65
C ASP A 14 -8.62 14.07 5.60
N GLU A 15 -9.09 13.59 4.45
CA GLU A 15 -9.54 12.20 4.28
C GLU A 15 -8.35 11.22 4.37
N VAL A 16 -7.21 11.61 3.82
CA VAL A 16 -5.98 10.79 3.89
C VAL A 16 -5.44 10.75 5.32
N ASP A 17 -5.46 11.86 6.05
CA ASP A 17 -5.06 11.88 7.46
C ASP A 17 -6.00 11.02 8.32
N GLU A 18 -7.31 11.12 8.15
CA GLU A 18 -8.28 10.28 8.87
C GLU A 18 -8.03 8.78 8.62
N LEU A 19 -7.85 8.39 7.34
CA LEU A 19 -7.51 7.02 6.98
C LEU A 19 -6.22 6.57 7.68
N ARG A 20 -5.17 7.39 7.63
CA ARG A 20 -3.90 7.09 8.30
C ARG A 20 -4.06 6.93 9.80
N GLN A 21 -4.85 7.78 10.46
CA GLN A 21 -5.13 7.67 11.90
C GLN A 21 -5.88 6.38 12.25
N ASN A 22 -6.76 5.90 11.36
CA ASN A 22 -7.45 4.64 11.54
C ASN A 22 -6.49 3.45 11.39
N LEU A 23 -5.62 3.47 10.37
CA LEU A 23 -4.59 2.45 10.16
C LEU A 23 -3.62 2.36 11.36
N LEU A 24 -3.17 3.51 11.88
CA LEU A 24 -2.27 3.58 13.04
C LEU A 24 -2.84 2.95 14.32
N LYS A 25 -4.17 2.90 14.45
CA LYS A 25 -4.85 2.32 15.62
C LYS A 25 -5.23 0.85 15.39
N HIS A 26 -5.12 0.37 14.15
CA HIS A 26 -5.62 -0.95 13.80
C HIS A 26 -4.58 -2.02 14.11
N PRO A 27 -4.93 -3.10 14.84
CA PRO A 27 -3.95 -4.07 15.34
C PRO A 27 -3.30 -4.94 14.25
N LEU A 28 -3.80 -4.88 13.01
CA LEU A 28 -3.24 -5.65 11.90
C LEU A 28 -1.90 -5.10 11.38
N PHE A 29 -1.65 -3.80 11.56
CA PHE A 29 -0.49 -3.14 10.97
C PHE A 29 0.61 -2.91 12.01
N GLU A 30 1.81 -3.38 11.70
CA GLU A 30 3.01 -3.19 12.54
C GLU A 30 3.66 -1.83 12.30
N TYR A 31 3.47 -1.28 11.10
CA TYR A 31 3.97 0.01 10.68
C TYR A 31 2.97 0.71 9.75
N VAL A 32 2.88 2.03 9.91
CA VAL A 32 2.13 2.93 9.01
C VAL A 32 3.01 4.14 8.71
N GLY A 33 3.45 4.23 7.47
CA GLY A 33 4.34 5.26 6.98
C GLY A 33 3.71 6.64 6.96
N GLU A 34 4.54 7.64 6.66
CA GLU A 34 4.07 8.99 6.40
C GLU A 34 3.28 9.06 5.08
N ILE A 35 2.41 10.06 4.98
CA ILE A 35 1.74 10.42 3.73
C ILE A 35 2.80 10.95 2.75
N LYS A 36 3.05 10.23 1.65
CA LYS A 36 3.87 10.72 0.55
C LYS A 36 2.96 11.43 -0.45
N THR A 37 3.17 12.73 -0.63
CA THR A 37 2.32 13.59 -1.47
C THR A 37 2.79 13.69 -2.92
N PHE A 38 3.78 12.90 -3.32
CA PHE A 38 4.36 12.88 -4.66
C PHE A 38 4.88 11.48 -5.00
N ALA A 39 5.17 11.27 -6.29
CA ALA A 39 5.67 10.01 -6.79
C ALA A 39 7.10 9.71 -6.29
N LEU A 40 7.33 8.54 -5.70
CA LEU A 40 8.62 8.11 -5.16
C LEU A 40 8.87 6.63 -5.47
N GLY A 41 10.08 6.28 -5.91
CA GLY A 41 10.42 4.90 -6.29
C GLY A 41 9.45 4.33 -7.34
N PRO A 42 8.97 3.08 -7.19
CA PRO A 42 8.05 2.46 -8.14
C PRO A 42 6.64 3.06 -8.10
N HIS A 43 6.32 3.89 -7.11
CA HIS A 43 4.98 4.43 -6.90
C HIS A 43 4.78 5.74 -7.67
N PRO A 44 3.86 5.79 -8.65
CA PRO A 44 3.72 6.91 -9.58
C PRO A 44 2.92 8.09 -9.03
N CYS A 45 2.24 7.92 -7.89
CA CYS A 45 1.32 8.91 -7.34
C CYS A 45 1.34 8.86 -5.79
N PRO A 46 0.67 9.83 -5.13
CA PRO A 46 0.64 9.91 -3.67
C PRO A 46 0.15 8.62 -3.02
N ASN A 47 0.89 8.14 -2.03
CA ASN A 47 0.57 6.91 -1.30
C ASN A 47 1.11 6.94 0.14
N MET A 48 0.69 5.96 0.92
CA MET A 48 1.34 5.60 2.19
C MET A 48 1.55 4.10 2.22
N GLU A 49 2.67 3.71 2.82
CA GLU A 49 3.04 2.33 3.03
C GLU A 49 2.56 1.84 4.40
N THR A 50 2.18 0.58 4.48
CA THR A 50 1.90 -0.13 5.74
C THR A 50 2.57 -1.49 5.73
N HIS A 51 2.99 -1.99 6.89
CA HIS A 51 3.59 -3.34 7.02
C HIS A 51 2.71 -4.22 7.90
N PHE A 52 2.67 -5.51 7.58
CA PHE A 52 1.96 -6.51 8.37
C PHE A 52 2.55 -7.91 8.16
N THR A 53 2.23 -8.81 9.09
CA THR A 53 2.71 -10.20 9.06
C THR A 53 1.97 -11.04 8.02
N ASP A 54 2.58 -12.15 7.59
CA ASP A 54 1.94 -13.09 6.66
C ASP A 54 0.65 -13.69 7.23
N GLU A 55 0.57 -13.87 8.55
CA GLU A 55 -0.60 -14.37 9.27
C GLU A 55 -1.80 -13.42 9.17
N ASN A 56 -1.55 -12.11 8.99
CA ASN A 56 -2.58 -11.09 8.90
C ASN A 56 -3.07 -10.84 7.47
N LEU A 57 -2.50 -11.50 6.46
CA LEU A 57 -2.76 -11.19 5.05
C LEU A 57 -4.26 -11.23 4.69
N ASP A 58 -4.98 -12.28 5.08
CA ASP A 58 -6.41 -12.39 4.80
C ASP A 58 -7.23 -11.32 5.55
N ALA A 59 -6.89 -11.05 6.81
CA ALA A 59 -7.56 -10.01 7.59
C ALA A 59 -7.32 -8.60 7.03
N VAL A 60 -6.13 -8.33 6.50
CA VAL A 60 -5.79 -7.06 5.85
C VAL A 60 -6.55 -6.89 4.53
N ARG A 61 -6.67 -7.96 3.74
CA ARG A 61 -7.51 -7.97 2.52
C ARG A 61 -8.96 -7.64 2.85
N ASP A 62 -9.51 -8.28 3.87
CA ASP A 62 -10.90 -8.06 4.30
C ASP A 62 -11.09 -6.62 4.79
N TYR A 63 -10.21 -6.16 5.69
CA TYR A 63 -10.24 -4.79 6.20
C TYR A 63 -10.21 -3.77 5.06
N PHE A 64 -9.27 -3.91 4.12
CA PHE A 64 -9.18 -2.99 3.01
C PHE A 64 -10.37 -3.09 2.06
N ASN A 65 -10.94 -4.26 1.80
CA ASN A 65 -12.18 -4.36 1.02
C ASN A 65 -13.38 -3.67 1.70
N GLU A 66 -13.43 -3.65 3.03
CA GLU A 66 -14.48 -2.99 3.79
C GLU A 66 -14.31 -1.46 3.81
N VAL A 67 -13.10 -0.97 4.05
CA VAL A 67 -12.85 0.47 4.23
C VAL A 67 -12.51 1.20 2.94
N ARG A 68 -12.08 0.49 1.90
CA ARG A 68 -11.76 1.12 0.62
C ARG A 68 -13.03 1.69 0.00
N LYS A 69 -12.99 2.97 -0.32
CA LYS A 69 -13.89 3.56 -1.30
C LYS A 69 -13.36 3.20 -2.69
N GLU A 70 -12.99 4.18 -3.48
CA GLU A 70 -12.38 4.02 -4.82
C GLU A 70 -10.84 3.94 -4.77
N ILE A 71 -10.28 3.62 -3.59
CA ILE A 71 -8.83 3.57 -3.37
C ILE A 71 -8.24 2.30 -3.99
N ALA A 72 -7.15 2.48 -4.75
CA ALA A 72 -6.29 1.39 -5.19
C ALA A 72 -5.29 1.04 -4.10
N ILE A 73 -5.07 -0.25 -3.88
CA ILE A 73 -4.11 -0.74 -2.89
C ILE A 73 -3.27 -1.85 -3.54
N LEU A 74 -1.96 -1.67 -3.54
CA LEU A 74 -0.99 -2.70 -3.94
C LEU A 74 -0.55 -3.43 -2.68
N ILE A 75 -0.73 -4.75 -2.63
CA ILE A 75 -0.17 -5.60 -1.58
C ILE A 75 0.91 -6.47 -2.22
N HIS A 76 2.10 -6.53 -1.63
CA HIS A 76 3.18 -7.40 -2.10
C HIS A 76 3.99 -7.97 -0.93
N PRO A 77 4.59 -9.17 -1.08
CA PRO A 77 5.50 -9.70 -0.08
C PRO A 77 6.81 -8.90 -0.07
N VAL A 78 7.51 -8.94 1.06
CA VAL A 78 8.88 -8.46 1.16
C VAL A 78 9.83 -9.62 0.84
N GLN A 79 10.60 -9.50 -0.23
CA GLN A 79 11.55 -10.52 -0.69
C GLN A 79 12.68 -9.88 -1.52
N GLU A 80 13.78 -10.62 -1.71
CA GLU A 80 14.98 -10.12 -2.41
C GLU A 80 14.70 -9.68 -3.86
N ASP A 81 13.85 -10.43 -4.58
CA ASP A 81 13.42 -10.03 -5.92
C ASP A 81 12.26 -9.04 -5.83
N GLU A 82 12.61 -7.76 -5.73
CA GLU A 82 11.68 -6.63 -5.68
C GLU A 82 10.81 -6.54 -6.94
N LEU A 83 11.32 -6.92 -8.11
CA LEU A 83 10.54 -6.92 -9.35
C LEU A 83 9.45 -7.99 -9.28
N GLU A 84 9.80 -9.22 -8.94
CA GLU A 84 8.84 -10.31 -8.77
C GLU A 84 7.84 -9.98 -7.64
N ALA A 85 8.30 -9.35 -6.55
CA ALA A 85 7.45 -8.91 -5.45
C ALA A 85 6.36 -7.95 -5.94
N HIS A 86 6.75 -6.91 -6.69
CA HIS A 86 5.87 -5.86 -7.16
C HIS A 86 5.02 -6.22 -8.40
N THR A 87 5.30 -7.35 -9.06
CA THR A 87 4.53 -7.85 -10.21
C THR A 87 3.83 -9.16 -9.94
N ASP A 88 4.57 -10.26 -9.90
CA ASP A 88 4.02 -11.62 -9.99
C ASP A 88 3.49 -12.11 -8.64
N LYS A 89 4.05 -11.60 -7.54
CA LYS A 89 3.60 -11.87 -6.18
C LYS A 89 2.72 -10.77 -5.60
N ALA A 90 2.54 -9.68 -6.33
CA ALA A 90 1.68 -8.60 -5.91
C ALA A 90 0.21 -8.93 -6.20
N GLU A 91 -0.67 -8.31 -5.42
CA GLU A 91 -2.09 -8.26 -5.68
C GLU A 91 -2.59 -6.83 -5.57
N TRP A 92 -3.65 -6.55 -6.32
CA TRP A 92 -4.35 -5.28 -6.26
C TRP A 92 -5.71 -5.46 -5.63
N ILE A 93 -6.01 -4.60 -4.65
CA ILE A 93 -7.36 -4.38 -4.19
C ILE A 93 -7.86 -3.10 -4.84
N GLY A 94 -8.92 -3.22 -5.67
CA GLY A 94 -9.42 -2.13 -6.50
C GLY A 94 -8.80 -2.10 -7.90
N GLY A 95 -8.75 -0.91 -8.51
CA GLY A 95 -8.18 -0.73 -9.85
C GLY A 95 -6.66 -0.68 -9.80
N PRO A 96 -5.93 -1.48 -10.60
CA PRO A 96 -4.48 -1.46 -10.61
C PRO A 96 -3.94 -0.13 -11.16
N ILE A 97 -2.84 0.34 -10.58
CA ILE A 97 -2.09 1.50 -11.07
C ILE A 97 -0.82 1.02 -11.76
N THR A 98 -0.45 1.66 -12.88
CA THR A 98 0.79 1.35 -13.59
C THR A 98 2.01 1.82 -12.79
N LEU A 99 2.77 0.88 -12.22
CA LEU A 99 3.99 1.17 -11.45
C LEU A 99 5.16 1.59 -12.36
N ARG A 100 6.12 2.31 -11.78
CA ARG A 100 7.40 2.70 -12.40
C ARG A 100 8.48 1.68 -12.09
N LEU A 101 8.31 0.46 -12.60
CA LEU A 101 9.14 -0.70 -12.27
C LEU A 101 10.64 -0.48 -12.51
N GLU A 102 11.01 0.45 -13.38
CA GLU A 102 12.41 0.85 -13.62
C GLU A 102 13.11 1.50 -12.41
N HIS A 103 12.36 1.81 -11.35
CA HIS A 103 12.88 2.36 -10.09
C HIS A 103 13.03 1.31 -8.98
N LEU A 104 12.72 0.04 -9.24
CA LEU A 104 12.93 -1.05 -8.28
C LEU A 104 14.43 -1.41 -8.18
N GLY A 105 14.91 -1.65 -6.95
CA GLY A 105 16.31 -2.01 -6.67
C GLY A 105 17.28 -0.84 -6.48
N ASN A 106 16.79 0.41 -6.45
CA ASN A 106 17.58 1.62 -6.14
C ASN A 106 17.10 2.29 -4.85
N GLU A 107 16.96 1.53 -3.76
CA GLU A 107 16.75 2.10 -2.41
C GLU A 107 18.02 2.78 -1.87
#